data_AF-A0A962BDH6-F1
#
_entry.id   AF-A0A962BDH6-F1
#
_cell.length_a   1.000
_cell.length_b   1.000
_cell.length_c   1.000
_cell.angle_alpha   90.00
_cell.angle_beta   90.00
_cell.angle_gamma   90.00
#
_symmetry.space_group_name_H-M   'P 1'
#
loop_
_entity.id
_entity.type
_entity.pdbx_description
1 polymer ?
#
loop_
_entity_poly.entity_id
_entity_poly.type
_entity_poly.pdbx_seq_one_letter_code
_entity_poly.pdbx_strand_id
1 'polypeptide(L)'
;VGIDHGFSFPLRYFETHHILPEWPVFLDDFQQHWPTDEDNVYVDFVRDGSVGNGAARMGKTRWRRLTEERARGAKSVFHFDVPGSVAKSTHAGIPWLRFIRNNPGARVHFWPFDGWEIPAGRSVIAEIYPSLYSWNFPKADRTPDQHDAFSTAAWLSRSDHDGSLAAFFAPDLRAHERAEAQVEGWILGVP
;
A
#
# COMPACT_ATOMS: atom_id res chain seq x y z
N VAL A 1 0.39 1.75 12.33
CA VAL A 1 0.96 2.73 11.38
C VAL A 1 0.21 2.61 10.09
N GLY A 2 -0.39 3.69 9.61
CA GLY A 2 -1.01 3.74 8.28
C GLY A 2 -0.04 4.38 7.29
N ILE A 3 0.10 3.80 6.09
CA ILE A 3 0.96 4.36 5.03
C ILE A 3 0.16 4.54 3.74
N ASP A 4 0.26 5.73 3.12
CA ASP A 4 -0.47 6.12 1.91
C ASP A 4 0.28 5.70 0.62
N HIS A 5 0.37 4.39 0.38
CA HIS A 5 0.78 3.82 -0.90
C HIS A 5 0.35 2.35 -1.03
N GLY A 6 0.33 1.82 -2.24
CA GLY A 6 -0.06 0.43 -2.48
C GLY A 6 0.98 -0.57 -1.98
N PHE A 7 0.59 -1.55 -1.17
CA PHE A 7 1.54 -2.55 -0.65
C PHE A 7 1.78 -3.74 -1.58
N SER A 8 0.94 -3.90 -2.60
CA SER A 8 1.03 -4.94 -3.63
C SER A 8 0.30 -4.46 -4.88
N PHE A 9 0.22 -5.32 -5.90
CA PHE A 9 -0.30 -5.05 -7.23
C PHE A 9 -1.51 -5.91 -7.56
N PRO A 10 -2.28 -5.59 -8.63
CA PRO A 10 -3.41 -6.42 -9.03
C PRO A 10 -2.98 -7.80 -9.54
N LEU A 11 -3.81 -8.84 -9.39
CA LEU A 11 -3.54 -10.22 -9.80
C LEU A 11 -3.05 -10.33 -11.25
N ARG A 12 -3.60 -9.52 -12.15
CA ARG A 12 -3.16 -9.47 -13.55
C ARG A 12 -1.66 -9.15 -13.71
N TYR A 13 -1.06 -8.41 -12.78
CA TYR A 13 0.39 -8.17 -12.75
C TYR A 13 1.14 -9.48 -12.53
N PHE A 14 0.74 -10.26 -11.51
CA PHE A 14 1.34 -11.55 -11.18
C PHE A 14 1.22 -12.53 -12.34
N GLU A 15 0.04 -12.62 -12.96
CA GLU A 15 -0.21 -13.46 -14.14
C GLU A 15 0.69 -13.07 -15.33
N THR A 16 0.81 -11.77 -15.60
CA THR A 16 1.59 -11.26 -16.75
C THR A 16 3.08 -11.51 -16.57
N HIS A 17 3.59 -11.38 -15.35
CA HIS A 17 5.01 -11.51 -15.05
C HIS A 17 5.41 -12.89 -14.52
N HIS A 18 4.46 -13.83 -14.47
CA HIS A 18 4.64 -15.19 -13.98
C HIS A 18 5.21 -15.26 -12.55
N ILE A 19 4.74 -14.37 -11.67
CA ILE A 19 5.14 -14.30 -10.26
C ILE A 19 4.14 -15.09 -9.43
N LEU A 20 4.62 -15.90 -8.48
CA LEU A 20 3.74 -16.58 -7.53
C LEU A 20 2.97 -15.52 -6.71
N PRO A 21 1.65 -15.69 -6.50
CA PRO A 21 0.81 -14.73 -5.78
C PRO A 21 1.02 -14.80 -4.25
N GLU A 22 2.28 -14.76 -3.82
CA GLU A 22 2.71 -14.75 -2.43
C GLU A 22 3.43 -13.44 -2.16
N TRP A 23 2.98 -12.71 -1.14
CA TRP A 23 3.49 -11.36 -0.88
C TRP A 23 5.01 -11.30 -0.66
N PRO A 24 5.65 -12.22 0.10
CA PRO A 24 7.11 -12.22 0.24
C PRO A 24 7.84 -12.42 -1.11
N VAL A 25 7.33 -13.32 -1.96
CA VAL A 25 7.90 -13.57 -3.29
C VAL A 25 7.77 -12.33 -4.17
N PHE A 26 6.63 -11.65 -4.12
CA PHE A 26 6.43 -10.37 -4.80
C PHE A 26 7.41 -9.29 -4.33
N LEU A 27 7.59 -9.13 -3.02
CA LEU A 27 8.51 -8.13 -2.47
C LEU A 27 9.94 -8.37 -2.95
N ASP A 28 10.40 -9.63 -2.90
CA ASP A 28 11.74 -10.01 -3.36
C ASP A 28 11.92 -9.80 -4.87
N ASP A 29 10.94 -10.22 -5.69
CA ASP A 29 10.98 -10.01 -7.14
C ASP A 29 10.93 -8.52 -7.51
N PHE A 30 10.05 -7.75 -6.86
CA PHE A 30 9.90 -6.32 -7.14
C PHE A 30 11.18 -5.55 -6.82
N GLN A 31 11.80 -5.78 -5.66
CA GLN A 31 13.02 -5.06 -5.25
C GLN A 31 14.20 -5.33 -6.19
N GLN A 32 14.31 -6.52 -6.79
CA GLN A 32 15.34 -6.82 -7.79
C GLN A 32 15.26 -5.92 -9.04
N HIS A 33 14.07 -5.42 -9.36
CA HIS A 33 13.82 -4.59 -10.53
C HIS A 33 13.68 -3.10 -10.18
N TRP A 34 13.20 -2.83 -8.97
CA TRP A 34 12.98 -1.51 -8.40
C TRP A 34 13.74 -1.37 -7.07
N PRO A 35 15.07 -1.21 -7.09
CA PRO A 35 15.89 -1.15 -5.87
C PRO A 35 15.85 0.25 -5.23
N THR A 36 14.66 0.83 -5.04
CA THR A 36 14.50 2.20 -4.52
C THR A 36 14.73 2.33 -3.01
N ASP A 37 15.11 1.24 -2.35
CA ASP A 37 15.67 1.22 -1.01
C ASP A 37 17.19 1.47 -1.00
N GLU A 38 17.86 1.43 -2.15
CA GLU A 38 19.29 1.74 -2.27
C GLU A 38 19.59 3.25 -2.26
N ASP A 39 20.82 3.59 -1.87
CA ASP A 39 21.27 4.97 -1.78
C ASP A 39 21.18 5.70 -3.13
N ASN A 40 20.51 6.86 -3.13
CA ASN A 40 20.34 7.73 -4.30
C ASN A 40 19.60 7.09 -5.49
N VAL A 41 18.80 6.04 -5.26
CA VAL A 41 17.93 5.45 -6.28
C VAL A 41 16.52 6.04 -6.19
N TYR A 42 16.14 6.83 -7.19
CA TYR A 42 14.82 7.46 -7.27
C TYR A 42 13.94 6.72 -8.28
N VAL A 43 12.63 6.74 -8.05
CA VAL A 43 11.62 6.12 -8.94
C VAL A 43 11.81 6.55 -10.40
N ASP A 44 12.10 7.83 -10.63
CA ASP A 44 12.25 8.34 -11.99
C ASP A 44 13.50 7.78 -12.69
N PHE A 45 14.60 7.53 -11.97
CA PHE A 45 15.82 6.89 -12.50
C PHE A 45 15.60 5.40 -12.83
N VAL A 46 14.71 4.73 -12.09
CA VAL A 46 14.33 3.35 -12.41
C VAL A 46 13.39 3.30 -13.61
N ARG A 47 12.51 4.29 -13.74
CA ARG A 47 11.56 4.39 -14.86
C ARG A 47 12.22 4.72 -16.19
N ASP A 48 13.21 5.59 -16.19
CA ASP A 48 13.94 5.96 -17.42
C ASP A 48 15.03 4.94 -17.79
N GLY A 49 15.30 3.97 -16.92
CA GLY A 49 16.25 2.88 -17.14
C GLY A 49 17.69 3.24 -16.80
N SER A 50 17.93 4.37 -16.12
CA SER A 50 19.27 4.75 -15.66
C SER A 50 19.80 3.83 -14.55
N VAL A 51 18.92 3.28 -13.72
CA VAL A 51 19.24 2.32 -12.64
C VAL A 51 18.18 1.22 -12.59
N GLY A 52 18.55 0.00 -12.18
CA GLY A 52 17.61 -1.11 -12.04
C GLY A 52 17.04 -1.59 -13.38
N ASN A 53 15.88 -2.25 -13.32
CA ASN A 53 15.21 -2.82 -14.50
C ASN A 53 13.68 -2.72 -14.37
N GLY A 54 13.19 -1.52 -14.01
CA GLY A 54 11.77 -1.31 -13.75
C GLY A 54 10.87 -1.60 -14.95
N ALA A 55 11.39 -1.46 -16.18
CA ALA A 55 10.66 -1.76 -17.42
C ALA A 55 10.22 -3.23 -17.51
N ALA A 56 11.02 -4.16 -16.99
CA ALA A 56 10.68 -5.59 -16.95
C ALA A 56 9.61 -5.94 -15.92
N ARG A 57 9.26 -4.99 -15.04
CA ARG A 57 8.28 -5.15 -13.95
C ARG A 57 7.25 -4.02 -13.93
N MET A 58 6.88 -3.54 -15.10
CA MET A 58 5.85 -2.51 -15.28
C MET A 58 4.45 -3.13 -15.43
N GLY A 59 3.42 -2.40 -15.01
CA GLY A 59 2.01 -2.71 -15.26
C GLY A 59 1.34 -1.76 -16.26
N LYS A 60 0.03 -1.92 -16.46
CA LYS A 60 -0.76 -0.98 -17.29
C LYS A 60 -1.50 0.02 -16.40
N THR A 61 -1.58 1.28 -16.84
CA THR A 61 -2.24 2.38 -16.11
C THR A 61 -3.72 2.15 -15.76
N ARG A 62 -4.37 1.18 -16.43
CA ARG A 62 -5.76 0.79 -16.19
C ARG A 62 -5.91 -0.41 -15.26
N TRP A 63 -4.82 -1.07 -14.87
CA TRP A 63 -4.88 -2.20 -13.95
C TRP A 63 -5.05 -1.66 -12.54
N ARG A 64 -6.18 -1.98 -11.93
CA ARG A 64 -6.50 -1.60 -10.57
C ARG A 64 -6.66 -2.84 -9.73
N ARG A 65 -6.30 -2.73 -8.45
CA ARG A 65 -6.63 -3.72 -7.43
C ARG A 65 -8.09 -3.63 -7.07
N LEU A 66 -8.66 -4.73 -6.57
CA LEU A 66 -10.04 -4.78 -6.09
C LEU A 66 -10.34 -3.65 -5.08
N THR A 67 -9.40 -3.38 -4.16
CA THR A 67 -9.53 -2.29 -3.18
C THR A 67 -9.60 -0.90 -3.83
N GLU A 68 -8.92 -0.69 -4.96
CA GLU A 68 -8.94 0.57 -5.71
C GLU A 68 -10.21 0.71 -6.56
N GLU A 69 -10.81 -0.41 -6.94
CA GLU A 69 -12.10 -0.40 -7.63
C GLU A 69 -13.24 0.01 -6.68
N ARG A 70 -13.14 -0.38 -5.41
CA ARG A 70 -14.10 -0.01 -4.35
C ARG A 70 -13.83 1.38 -3.76
N ALA A 71 -12.57 1.80 -3.68
CA ALA A 71 -12.21 3.13 -3.20
C ALA A 71 -12.47 4.19 -4.27
N ARG A 72 -13.55 4.96 -4.11
CA ARG A 72 -13.90 6.03 -5.06
C ARG A 72 -12.73 7.03 -5.20
N GLY A 73 -12.24 7.18 -6.43
CA GLY A 73 -11.16 8.12 -6.75
C GLY A 73 -9.75 7.54 -6.63
N ALA A 74 -9.60 6.34 -6.06
CA ALA A 74 -8.34 5.64 -6.06
C ALA A 74 -7.88 5.34 -7.49
N LYS A 75 -6.58 5.51 -7.72
CA LYS A 75 -5.94 5.31 -9.01
C LYS A 75 -5.12 4.04 -8.99
N SER A 76 -4.89 3.50 -10.18
CA SER A 76 -3.92 2.43 -10.37
C SER A 76 -2.55 2.84 -9.84
N VAL A 77 -1.89 1.92 -9.14
CA VAL A 77 -0.46 1.99 -8.78
C VAL A 77 0.48 2.20 -9.97
N PHE A 78 0.02 2.00 -11.22
CA PHE A 78 0.79 2.24 -12.43
C PHE A 78 0.49 3.58 -13.11
N HIS A 79 -0.38 4.41 -12.55
CA HIS A 79 -0.79 5.68 -13.17
C HIS A 79 0.12 6.84 -12.73
N PHE A 80 1.35 6.89 -13.24
CA PHE A 80 2.32 7.93 -12.89
C PHE A 80 1.94 9.34 -13.39
N ASP A 81 2.56 10.35 -12.77
CA ASP A 81 2.60 11.74 -13.23
C ASP A 81 1.24 12.42 -13.44
N VAL A 82 0.23 12.00 -12.66
CA VAL A 82 -1.08 12.67 -12.59
C VAL A 82 -1.41 13.11 -11.16
N PRO A 83 -2.15 14.22 -10.98
CA PRO A 83 -2.48 14.74 -9.65
C PRO A 83 -3.18 13.69 -8.77
N GLY A 84 -2.72 13.49 -7.54
CA GLY A 84 -3.30 12.48 -6.62
C GLY A 84 -3.01 11.03 -7.01
N SER A 85 -1.93 10.78 -7.77
CA SER A 85 -1.41 9.43 -7.99
C SER A 85 -0.46 9.01 -6.86
N VAL A 86 -0.62 7.77 -6.41
CA VAL A 86 0.29 7.10 -5.47
C VAL A 86 1.32 6.22 -6.16
N ALA A 87 1.43 6.27 -7.49
CA ALA A 87 2.32 5.37 -8.24
C ALA A 87 3.79 5.54 -7.81
N LYS A 88 4.26 6.79 -7.66
CA LYS A 88 5.63 7.07 -7.19
C LYS A 88 5.85 6.62 -5.75
N SER A 89 4.93 6.94 -4.82
CA SER A 89 5.07 6.50 -3.42
C SER A 89 5.01 4.98 -3.29
N THR A 90 4.21 4.31 -4.11
CA THR A 90 4.11 2.84 -4.17
C THR A 90 5.43 2.23 -4.62
N HIS A 91 5.95 2.67 -5.76
CA HIS A 91 7.18 2.10 -6.32
C HIS A 91 8.41 2.46 -5.48
N ALA A 92 8.39 3.60 -4.78
CA ALA A 92 9.42 3.94 -3.79
C ALA A 92 9.30 3.09 -2.51
N GLY A 93 8.07 2.82 -2.06
CA GLY A 93 7.79 2.29 -0.73
C GLY A 93 7.87 0.77 -0.59
N ILE A 94 7.52 0.01 -1.64
CA ILE A 94 7.51 -1.46 -1.59
C ILE A 94 8.87 -2.05 -1.15
N PRO A 95 10.03 -1.60 -1.67
CA PRO A 95 11.33 -2.08 -1.19
C PRO A 95 11.59 -1.81 0.29
N TRP A 96 11.07 -0.70 0.83
CA TRP A 96 11.14 -0.42 2.26
C TRP A 96 10.23 -1.34 3.09
N LEU A 97 9.06 -1.76 2.58
CA LEU A 97 8.24 -2.78 3.24
C LEU A 97 9.01 -4.11 3.34
N ARG A 98 9.68 -4.51 2.26
CA ARG A 98 10.58 -5.67 2.23
C ARG A 98 11.69 -5.53 3.27
N PHE A 99 12.36 -4.38 3.32
CA PHE A 99 13.39 -4.10 4.32
C PHE A 99 12.84 -4.28 5.74
N ILE A 100 11.73 -3.63 6.09
CA ILE A 100 11.14 -3.71 7.44
C ILE A 100 10.79 -5.16 7.78
N ARG A 101 10.18 -5.90 6.84
CA ARG A 101 9.80 -7.31 7.04
C ARG A 101 11.00 -8.20 7.33
N ASN A 102 12.10 -8.00 6.62
CA ASN A 102 13.30 -8.82 6.77
C ASN A 102 14.15 -8.43 7.99
N ASN A 103 13.78 -7.39 8.74
CA ASN A 103 14.47 -6.94 9.93
C ASN A 103 13.81 -7.52 11.21
N PRO A 104 14.40 -8.54 11.85
CA PRO A 104 13.75 -9.42 12.83
C PRO A 104 13.44 -8.78 14.21
N GLY A 105 13.82 -7.52 14.45
CA GLY A 105 13.46 -6.80 15.68
C GLY A 105 12.03 -6.27 15.71
N ALA A 106 11.38 -6.21 14.54
CA ALA A 106 10.08 -5.59 14.38
C ALA A 106 8.97 -6.62 14.67
N ARG A 107 8.33 -6.53 15.84
CA ARG A 107 7.07 -7.23 16.13
C ARG A 107 5.91 -6.65 15.31
N VAL A 108 6.07 -6.62 13.99
CA VAL A 108 5.16 -5.96 13.04
C VAL A 108 4.30 -7.02 12.36
N HIS A 109 3.04 -6.67 12.15
CA HIS A 109 2.04 -7.40 11.37
C HIS A 109 1.69 -6.54 10.16
N PHE A 110 1.96 -7.03 8.96
CA PHE A 110 1.56 -6.38 7.71
C PHE A 110 0.18 -6.86 7.33
N TRP A 111 -0.83 -6.03 7.58
CA TRP A 111 -2.21 -6.38 7.24
C TRP A 111 -2.51 -6.03 5.77
N PRO A 112 -3.22 -6.90 5.01
CA PRO A 112 -3.74 -8.21 5.40
C PRO A 112 -2.78 -9.40 5.16
N PHE A 113 -1.58 -9.15 4.63
CA PHE A 113 -0.65 -10.18 4.13
C PHE A 113 -0.20 -11.21 5.18
N ASP A 114 0.02 -10.80 6.43
CA ASP A 114 0.37 -11.69 7.54
C ASP A 114 -0.87 -12.34 8.20
N GLY A 115 -2.06 -12.04 7.71
CA GLY A 115 -3.34 -12.51 8.21
C GLY A 115 -4.33 -11.38 8.50
N TRP A 116 -5.62 -11.71 8.45
CA TRP A 116 -6.71 -10.78 8.73
C TRP A 116 -6.88 -10.50 10.22
N GLU A 117 -6.60 -11.50 11.05
CA GLU A 117 -6.58 -11.35 12.50
C GLU A 117 -5.22 -10.84 12.95
N ILE A 118 -5.21 -9.75 13.71
CA ILE A 118 -4.00 -9.11 14.22
C ILE A 118 -3.70 -9.69 15.61
N PRO A 119 -2.55 -10.34 15.82
CA PRO A 119 -2.19 -10.86 17.13
C PRO A 119 -1.95 -9.75 18.15
N ALA A 120 -2.36 -9.98 19.40
CA ALA A 120 -2.09 -9.06 20.50
C ALA A 120 -0.58 -8.82 20.69
N GLY A 121 -0.21 -7.59 21.07
CA GLY A 121 1.20 -7.22 21.32
C GLY A 121 2.05 -7.03 20.06
N ARG A 122 1.45 -7.02 18.87
CA ARG A 122 2.08 -6.65 17.60
C ARG A 122 1.75 -5.21 17.23
N SER A 123 2.70 -4.52 16.61
CA SER A 123 2.43 -3.28 15.87
C SER A 123 1.90 -3.65 14.48
N VAL A 124 1.01 -2.83 13.92
CA VAL A 124 0.43 -3.09 12.60
C VAL A 124 0.92 -2.06 11.60
N ILE A 125 1.29 -2.50 10.40
CA ILE A 125 1.42 -1.64 9.22
C ILE A 125 0.26 -2.00 8.29
N ALA A 126 -0.51 -0.99 7.91
CA ALA A 126 -1.65 -1.12 7.00
C ALA A 126 -1.61 -0.02 5.94
N GLU A 127 -2.08 -0.35 4.74
CA GLU A 127 -2.32 0.62 3.70
C GLU A 127 -3.51 1.51 4.10
N ILE A 128 -3.37 2.82 3.95
CA ILE A 128 -4.43 3.80 4.20
C ILE A 128 -4.63 4.68 2.98
N TYR A 129 -5.80 5.32 2.90
CA TYR A 129 -6.09 6.27 1.84
C TYR A 129 -6.74 7.51 2.47
N PRO A 130 -5.98 8.59 2.73
CA PRO A 130 -6.43 9.73 3.52
C PRO A 130 -7.71 10.38 2.98
N SER A 131 -7.91 10.35 1.66
CA SER A 131 -9.12 10.88 1.01
C SER A 131 -10.44 10.28 1.52
N LEU A 132 -10.42 9.12 2.18
CA LEU A 132 -11.61 8.53 2.82
C LEU A 132 -12.14 9.40 3.98
N TYR A 133 -11.25 10.06 4.72
CA TYR A 133 -11.60 10.73 5.99
C TYR A 133 -10.98 12.11 6.18
N SER A 134 -10.02 12.53 5.34
CA SER A 134 -9.24 13.76 5.55
C SER A 134 -10.09 15.03 5.54
N TRP A 135 -11.22 14.99 4.85
CA TRP A 135 -12.23 16.05 4.81
C TRP A 135 -12.96 16.27 6.14
N ASN A 136 -12.91 15.30 7.06
CA ASN A 136 -13.45 15.44 8.43
C ASN A 136 -12.56 16.27 9.36
N PHE A 137 -11.37 16.66 8.90
CA PHE A 137 -10.40 17.40 9.69
C PHE A 137 -10.17 18.79 9.08
N PRO A 138 -10.15 19.86 9.88
CA PRO A 138 -9.86 21.19 9.36
C PRO A 138 -8.44 21.21 8.79
N LYS A 139 -8.23 21.77 7.59
CA LYS A 139 -6.90 21.81 6.96
C LYS A 139 -5.94 22.79 7.65
N ALA A 140 -6.46 23.92 8.12
CA ALA A 140 -5.65 25.03 8.65
C ALA A 140 -4.55 25.47 7.66
N ASP A 141 -3.33 25.69 8.13
CA ASP A 141 -2.15 26.12 7.37
C ASP A 141 -1.31 24.95 6.81
N ARG A 142 -1.76 23.70 6.99
CA ARG A 142 -1.03 22.51 6.50
C ARG A 142 -1.01 22.45 4.97
N THR A 143 0.15 22.08 4.44
CA THR A 143 0.28 21.58 3.06
C THR A 143 -0.56 20.30 2.86
N PRO A 144 -0.86 19.90 1.62
CA PRO A 144 -1.57 18.64 1.36
C PRO A 144 -0.95 17.43 2.08
N ASP A 145 0.35 17.18 1.91
CA ASP A 145 1.04 16.03 2.50
C ASP A 145 1.04 16.07 4.04
N GLN A 146 1.22 17.25 4.63
CA GLN A 146 1.10 17.43 6.09
C GLN A 146 -0.32 17.16 6.59
N HIS A 147 -1.34 17.52 5.81
CA HIS A 147 -2.73 17.28 6.17
C HIS A 147 -3.08 15.79 6.06
N ASP A 148 -2.57 15.09 5.06
CA ASP A 148 -2.76 13.65 4.90
C ASP A 148 -2.10 12.87 6.04
N ALA A 149 -0.87 13.23 6.44
CA ALA A 149 -0.21 12.66 7.60
C ALA A 149 -0.98 12.95 8.91
N PHE A 150 -1.37 14.20 9.13
CA PHE A 150 -2.12 14.60 10.33
C PHE A 150 -3.47 13.89 10.43
N SER A 151 -4.27 13.92 9.36
CA SER A 151 -5.61 13.34 9.34
C SER A 151 -5.56 11.83 9.50
N THR A 152 -4.56 11.15 8.93
CA THR A 152 -4.33 9.71 9.13
C THR A 152 -4.04 9.39 10.59
N ALA A 153 -3.09 10.09 11.21
CA ALA A 153 -2.78 9.87 12.62
C ALA A 153 -3.97 10.17 13.54
N ALA A 154 -4.70 11.25 13.25
CA ALA A 154 -5.86 11.66 14.03
C ALA A 154 -7.05 10.70 13.87
N TRP A 155 -7.30 10.20 12.66
CA TRP A 155 -8.36 9.22 12.40
C TRP A 155 -8.05 7.89 13.09
N LEU A 156 -6.84 7.33 12.89
CA LEU A 156 -6.43 6.10 13.56
C LEU A 156 -6.54 6.21 15.08
N SER A 157 -6.06 7.32 15.66
CA SER A 157 -6.15 7.55 17.10
C SER A 157 -7.60 7.62 17.59
N ARG A 158 -8.47 8.38 16.90
CA ARG A 158 -9.89 8.50 17.29
C ARG A 158 -10.61 7.15 17.21
N SER A 159 -10.41 6.43 16.11
CA SER A 159 -11.04 5.11 15.92
C SER A 159 -10.56 4.06 16.91
N ASP A 160 -9.30 4.15 17.37
CA ASP A 160 -8.81 3.27 18.43
C ASP A 160 -9.47 3.61 19.78
N HIS A 161 -9.54 4.90 20.13
CA HIS A 161 -10.12 5.36 21.39
C HIS A 161 -11.63 5.10 21.49
N ASP A 162 -12.37 5.18 20.39
CA ASP A 162 -13.81 4.91 20.37
C ASP A 162 -14.15 3.43 20.11
N GLY A 163 -13.14 2.58 19.92
CA GLY A 163 -13.28 1.14 19.71
C GLY A 163 -13.74 0.73 18.30
N SER A 164 -13.90 1.66 17.37
CA SER A 164 -14.31 1.36 15.99
C SER A 164 -13.19 0.80 15.11
N LEU A 165 -11.92 0.98 15.49
CA LEU A 165 -10.77 0.62 14.64
C LEU A 165 -10.77 -0.85 14.20
N ALA A 166 -11.16 -1.77 15.10
CA ALA A 166 -11.21 -3.20 14.81
C ALA A 166 -12.14 -3.55 13.65
N ALA A 167 -13.26 -2.82 13.50
CA ALA A 167 -14.21 -3.05 12.41
C ALA A 167 -13.61 -2.73 11.03
N PHE A 168 -12.70 -1.75 10.94
CA PHE A 168 -12.05 -1.41 9.68
C PHE A 168 -11.07 -2.49 9.19
N PHE A 169 -10.56 -3.33 10.10
CA PHE A 169 -9.75 -4.51 9.75
C PHE A 169 -10.58 -5.72 9.31
N ALA A 170 -11.92 -5.61 9.36
CA ALA A 170 -12.86 -6.68 9.00
C ALA A 170 -13.86 -6.20 7.93
N PRO A 171 -13.40 -5.86 6.70
CA PRO A 171 -14.30 -5.48 5.61
C PRO A 171 -15.20 -6.64 5.20
N ASP A 172 -16.39 -6.30 4.67
CA ASP A 172 -17.38 -7.27 4.19
C ASP A 172 -17.00 -7.75 2.78
N LEU A 173 -16.08 -8.71 2.76
CA LEU A 173 -15.56 -9.35 1.56
C LEU A 173 -16.09 -10.77 1.42
N ARG A 174 -16.59 -11.10 0.23
CA ARG A 174 -16.88 -12.48 -0.14
C ARG A 174 -15.58 -13.29 -0.12
N ALA A 175 -15.68 -14.61 0.02
CA ALA A 175 -14.51 -15.48 0.12
C ALA A 175 -13.50 -15.31 -1.03
N HIS A 176 -13.97 -15.13 -2.27
CA HIS A 176 -13.07 -14.89 -3.41
C HIS A 176 -12.41 -13.52 -3.37
N GLU A 177 -13.13 -12.47 -2.97
CA GLU A 177 -12.62 -11.10 -2.82
C GLU A 177 -11.57 -11.04 -1.71
N ARG A 178 -11.80 -11.76 -0.61
CA ARG A 178 -10.85 -11.89 0.48
C ARG A 178 -9.58 -12.63 0.05
N ALA A 179 -9.71 -13.67 -0.77
CA ALA A 179 -8.57 -14.39 -1.33
C ALA A 179 -7.75 -13.52 -2.31
N GLU A 180 -8.43 -12.71 -3.12
CA GLU A 180 -7.78 -11.72 -4.01
C GLU A 180 -7.09 -10.62 -3.20
N ALA A 181 -7.76 -10.04 -2.21
CA ALA A 181 -7.19 -9.03 -1.30
C ALA A 181 -6.02 -9.55 -0.46
N GLN A 182 -5.93 -10.87 -0.22
CA GLN A 182 -4.76 -11.49 0.42
C GLN A 182 -3.49 -11.36 -0.44
N VAL A 183 -3.65 -11.23 -1.76
CA VAL A 183 -2.56 -11.08 -2.74
C VAL A 183 -2.34 -9.61 -3.10
N GLU A 184 -3.41 -8.89 -3.39
CA GLU A 184 -3.36 -7.50 -3.86
C GLU A 184 -3.21 -6.47 -2.73
N GLY A 185 -3.55 -6.85 -1.51
CA GLY A 185 -3.67 -5.96 -0.36
C GLY A 185 -5.06 -5.30 -0.27
N TRP A 186 -5.28 -4.60 0.84
CA TRP A 186 -6.51 -3.87 1.10
C TRP A 186 -6.23 -2.53 1.78
N ILE A 187 -6.96 -1.49 1.38
CA ILE A 187 -6.90 -0.18 2.03
C ILE A 187 -7.80 -0.23 3.27
N LEU A 188 -7.22 0.07 4.43
CA LEU A 188 -7.95 0.11 5.70
C LEU A 188 -9.12 1.11 5.63
N GLY A 189 -10.33 0.63 5.93
CA GLY A 189 -11.55 1.44 5.91
C GLY A 189 -12.31 1.46 4.58
N VAL A 190 -11.82 0.77 3.54
CA VAL A 190 -12.61 0.48 2.34
C VAL A 190 -13.56 -0.69 2.62
N PRO A 191 -14.89 -0.54 2.37
CA PRO A 191 -15.88 -1.57 2.65
C PRO A 191 -15.77 -2.79 1.72
#